data_AF-A0A2N2BWV7-F1
#
_entry.id   AF-A0A2N2BWV7-F1
#
_cell.length_a   1.000
_cell.length_b   1.000
_cell.length_c   1.000
_cell.angle_alpha   90.00
_cell.angle_beta   90.00
_cell.angle_gamma   90.00
#
_symmetry.space_group_name_H-M   'P 1'
#
loop_
_entity.id
_entity.type
_entity.pdbx_description
1 polymer ?
#
loop_
_entity_poly.entity_id
_entity_poly.type
_entity_poly.pdbx_seq_one_letter_code
_entity_poly.pdbx_strand_id
1 'polypeptide(L)' 'MKKFKDILYNLNIVLAGMFIVFQILDIYNPTMNFIGNNVTVYLFFAFCVLSIVNSCFLLVHNRRTNR' A
#
# COMPACT_ATOMS: atom_id res chain seq x y z
N MET A 1 -11.50 -9.05 -15.33
CA MET A 1 -11.29 -7.75 -14.63
C MET A 1 -11.62 -7.77 -13.13
N LYS A 2 -12.57 -8.57 -12.62
CA LYS A 2 -12.84 -8.62 -11.16
C LYS A 2 -11.66 -9.17 -10.33
N LYS A 3 -11.03 -10.27 -10.76
CA LYS A 3 -9.90 -10.88 -10.02
C LYS A 3 -8.66 -9.98 -9.89
N PHE A 4 -8.32 -9.20 -10.91
CA PHE A 4 -7.22 -8.23 -10.84
C PHE A 4 -7.46 -7.17 -9.78
N LYS A 5 -8.72 -6.81 -9.59
CA LYS A 5 -9.17 -5.85 -8.59
C LYS A 5 -8.95 -6.36 -7.18
N ASP A 6 -9.39 -7.58 -6.93
CA ASP A 6 -9.26 -8.26 -5.63
C ASP A 6 -7.78 -8.47 -5.26
N ILE A 7 -6.93 -8.78 -6.24
CA ILE A 7 -5.48 -8.89 -6.03
C ILE A 7 -4.88 -7.54 -5.64
N LEU A 8 -5.31 -6.45 -6.29
CA LEU A 8 -4.82 -5.09 -6.03
C LEU A 8 -5.24 -4.59 -4.64
N TYR A 9 -6.48 -4.86 -4.22
CA TYR A 9 -6.96 -4.57 -2.86
C TYR A 9 -6.14 -5.33 -1.80
N ASN A 10 -5.91 -6.63 -2.01
CA ASN A 10 -5.13 -7.46 -1.08
C ASN A 10 -3.66 -7.04 -1.00
N LEU A 11 -3.02 -6.73 -2.14
CA LEU A 11 -1.65 -6.22 -2.17
C LEU A 11 -1.50 -4.93 -1.38
N ASN A 12 -2.47 -4.01 -1.49
CA ASN A 12 -2.45 -2.75 -0.75
C ASN A 12 -2.51 -2.99 0.77
N ILE A 13 -3.34 -3.94 1.23
CA ILE A 13 -3.43 -4.29 2.65
C ILE A 13 -2.12 -4.92 3.15
N VAL A 14 -1.54 -5.85 2.39
CA VAL A 14 -0.27 -6.49 2.74
C VAL A 14 0.87 -5.47 2.81
N LEU A 15 0.97 -4.57 1.82
CA LEU A 15 1.96 -3.50 1.80
C LEU A 15 1.77 -2.54 2.99
N ALA A 16 0.53 -2.18 3.33
CA ALA A 16 0.25 -1.35 4.49
C ALA A 16 0.72 -2.02 5.80
N GLY A 17 0.40 -3.30 5.99
CA GLY A 17 0.86 -4.07 7.14
C GLY A 17 2.38 -4.17 7.22
N MET A 18 3.04 -4.40 6.09
CA MET A 18 4.50 -4.46 5.99
C MET A 18 5.15 -3.14 6.40
N PHE A 19 4.60 -2.00 5.97
CA PHE A 19 5.10 -0.68 6.37
C PHE A 19 4.91 -0.39 7.86
N ILE A 20 3.80 -0.83 8.47
CA ILE A 20 3.59 -0.71 9.92
C ILE A 20 4.66 -1.52 10.67
N VAL A 21 4.92 -2.77 10.25
CA VAL A 21 5.96 -3.61 10.87
C VAL A 21 7.35 -3.00 10.70
N PHE A 22 7.68 -2.48 9.51
CA PHE A 22 8.94 -1.78 9.27
C PHE A 22 9.09 -0.55 10.15
N GLN A 23 8.03 0.24 10.34
CA GLN A 23 8.06 1.41 11.23
C GLN A 23 8.30 1.01 12.68
N ILE A 24 7.64 -0.06 13.15
CA ILE A 24 7.84 -0.59 14.50
C ILE A 24 9.29 -1.05 14.66
N LEU A 25 9.81 -1.86 13.72
CA LEU A 25 11.18 -2.35 13.77
C LEU A 25 12.21 -1.21 13.76
N ASP A 26 11.96 -0.14 13.01
CA ASP A 26 12.84 1.02 12.95
C ASP A 26 12.85 1.81 14.27
N ILE A 27 11.70 1.87 14.97
CA ILE A 27 11.61 2.46 16.32
C ILE A 27 12.41 1.63 17.34
N TYR A 28 12.30 0.30 17.29
CA TYR A 28 12.98 -0.59 18.24
C TYR A 28 14.46 -0.84 17.90
N ASN A 29 14.84 -0.73 16.62
CA ASN A 29 16.22 -0.92 16.17
C ASN A 29 16.59 0.07 15.05
N PRO A 30 16.82 1.35 15.39
CA PRO A 30 17.11 2.40 14.41
C PRO A 30 18.44 2.22 13.66
N THR A 31 19.28 1.25 14.06
CA THR A 31 20.58 0.99 13.42
C THR A 31 20.46 0.37 12.03
N MET A 32 19.35 -0.30 11.71
CA MET A 32 19.14 -0.92 10.39
C MET A 32 18.58 0.04 9.33
N ASN A 33 18.10 1.23 9.74
CA ASN A 33 17.58 2.27 8.84
C ASN A 33 16.54 1.73 7.83
N PHE A 34 15.54 1.03 8.34
CA PHE A 34 14.53 0.40 7.50
C PHE A 34 13.64 1.41 6.81
N ILE A 35 13.30 2.56 7.42
CA ILE A 35 12.48 3.58 6.78
C ILE A 35 13.29 4.52 5.87
N GLY A 36 14.53 4.84 6.26
CA GLY A 36 15.36 5.83 5.56
C GLY A 36 16.28 5.24 4.47
N ASN A 37 16.20 3.94 4.18
CA ASN A 37 16.89 3.35 3.04
C ASN A 37 16.16 3.65 1.72
N ASN A 38 16.93 3.88 0.66
CA ASN A 38 16.42 4.18 -0.68
C ASN A 38 15.39 3.14 -1.16
N VAL A 39 15.61 1.86 -0.87
CA VAL A 39 14.69 0.76 -1.25
C VAL A 39 13.30 0.95 -0.66
N THR A 40 13.23 1.29 0.63
CA THR A 40 11.97 1.42 1.37
C THR A 40 11.22 2.68 0.98
N VAL A 41 11.93 3.76 0.65
CA VAL A 41 11.36 4.98 0.08
C VAL A 41 10.69 4.69 -1.28
N TYR A 42 11.34 3.93 -2.16
CA TYR A 42 10.73 3.52 -3.44
C TYR A 42 9.51 2.61 -3.23
N LEU A 43 9.58 1.68 -2.28
CA LEU A 43 8.44 0.84 -1.91
C LEU A 43 7.28 1.66 -1.32
N PHE A 44 7.58 2.71 -0.56
CA PHE A 44 6.57 3.57 0.06
C PHE A 44 5.87 4.41 -1.01
N PHE A 45 6.64 4.94 -1.96
CA PHE A 45 6.09 5.61 -3.12
C PHE A 45 5.19 4.69 -3.95
N ALA A 46 5.63 3.46 -4.21
CA ALA A 46 4.83 2.46 -4.91
C ALA A 46 3.54 2.12 -4.16
N PHE A 47 3.59 1.99 -2.83
CA PHE A 47 2.41 1.81 -1.97
C PHE A 47 1.44 2.99 -2.06
N CYS A 48 1.93 4.23 -1.99
CA CYS A 48 1.09 5.42 -2.15
C CYS A 48 0.38 5.44 -3.51
N VAL A 49 1.10 5.16 -4.61
CA VAL A 49 0.51 5.09 -5.95
C VAL A 49 -0.54 3.97 -6.04
N LEU A 50 -0.25 2.78 -5.51
CA LEU A 50 -1.20 1.67 -5.48
C LEU A 50 -2.48 2.04 -4.72
N SER A 51 -2.34 2.69 -3.56
CA SER A 51 -3.46 3.09 -2.71
C SER A 51 -4.37 4.13 -3.36
N ILE A 52 -3.79 5.09 -4.11
CA ILE A 52 -4.56 6.08 -4.89
C ILE A 52 -5.34 5.39 -6.00
N VAL A 53 -4.68 4.55 -6.80
CA VAL A 53 -5.35 3.79 -7.89
C VAL A 53 -6.49 2.94 -7.32
N ASN A 54 -6.26 2.30 -6.18
CA ASN A 54 -7.24 1.47 -5.51
C ASN A 54 -8.47 2.27 -5.06
N SER A 55 -8.25 3.45 -4.48
CA SER A 55 -9.31 4.38 -4.03
C SER A 55 -10.13 4.92 -5.21
N CYS A 56 -9.46 5.36 -6.29
CA CYS A 56 -10.15 5.76 -7.52
C CYS A 56 -11.01 4.64 -8.10
N PHE A 57 -10.48 3.40 -8.09
CA PHE A 57 -11.20 2.27 -8.67
C PHE A 57 -12.38 1.80 -7.81
N LEU A 58 -12.31 2.00 -6.49
CA LEU A 58 -13.43 1.80 -5.57
C LEU A 58 -14.52 2.86 -5.77
N LEU A 59 -14.14 4.14 -5.91
CA LEU A 59 -15.08 5.24 -6.20
C LEU A 59 -15.81 5.03 -7.54
N VAL A 60 -15.10 4.64 -8.60
CA VAL A 60 -15.71 4.35 -9.91
C VAL A 60 -16.63 3.14 -9.83
N HIS A 61 -16.27 2.10 -9.07
CA HIS A 61 -17.12 0.93 -8.89
C HIS A 61 -18.40 1.27 -8.13
N ASN A 62 -18.29 2.00 -7.03
CA ASN A 62 -19.42 2.43 -6.23
C ASN A 62 -20.37 3.32 -7.06
N ARG A 63 -19.83 4.27 -7.85
CA ARG A 63 -20.64 5.08 -8.78
C ARG A 63 -21.36 4.28 -9.86
N ARG A 64 -20.80 3.15 -10.31
CA ARG A 64 -21.46 2.26 -11.29
C ARG A 64 -22.48 1.32 -10.66
N THR A 65 -22.36 0.99 -9.38
CA THR A 65 -23.32 0.11 -8.69
C THR A 65 -24.52 0.88 -8.14
N ASN A 66 -24.38 2.19 -7.91
CA ASN A 66 -25.42 3.10 -7.43
C ASN A 66 -26.20 3.80 -8.57
N ARG A 67 -25.94 3.41 -9.83
CA ARG A 67 -26.75 3.75 -11.02
C ARG A 67 -27.48 2.49 -11.46
#